data_AF-A0A2W4AAY2-F1
#
_entry.id   AF-A0A2W4AAY2-F1
#
_cell.length_a   1.000
_cell.length_b   1.000
_cell.length_c   1.000
_cell.angle_alpha   90.00
_cell.angle_beta   90.00
_cell.angle_gamma   90.00
#
_symmetry.space_group_name_H-M   'P 1'
#
loop_
_entity.id
_entity.type
_entity.pdbx_description
1 polymer ?
#
loop_
_entity_poly.entity_id
_entity_poly.type
_entity_poly.pdbx_seq_one_letter_code
_entity_poly.pdbx_strand_id
1 'polypeptide(L)'
;MNKRQQKKRLKKALDVLNDFEIFDSDIDGDGVIYILVDNNKTNQTKLDRFCGLMQINKRIFIKDCTDDVDEEYIDLVSIWFHCPEPKGYAIYYGYKSGFVLKAWNEEDN
;
A
#
# COMPACT_ATOMS: atom_id res chain seq x y z
N MET A 1 7.34 -18.15 7.52
CA MET A 1 7.48 -17.82 6.08
C MET A 1 8.92 -17.36 5.83
N ASN A 2 9.62 -17.89 4.83
CA ASN A 2 11.00 -17.46 4.56
C ASN A 2 11.05 -16.10 3.84
N LYS A 3 12.20 -15.41 3.86
CA LYS A 3 12.39 -14.07 3.26
C LYS A 3 11.93 -14.01 1.79
N ARG A 4 12.19 -15.05 1.00
CA ARG A 4 11.80 -15.12 -0.42
C ARG A 4 10.27 -15.16 -0.58
N GLN A 5 9.59 -15.93 0.26
CA GLN A 5 8.14 -16.02 0.27
C GLN A 5 7.50 -14.71 0.75
N GLN A 6 8.04 -14.08 1.79
CA GLN A 6 7.57 -12.77 2.27
C GLN A 6 7.69 -11.70 1.17
N LYS A 7 8.85 -11.60 0.51
CA LYS A 7 9.08 -10.70 -0.62
C LYS A 7 8.07 -10.95 -1.75
N LYS A 8 7.87 -12.21 -2.14
CA LYS A 8 6.94 -12.57 -3.23
C LYS A 8 5.49 -12.23 -2.87
N ARG A 9 5.09 -12.44 -1.60
CA ARG A 9 3.75 -12.13 -1.11
C ARG A 9 3.51 -10.62 -1.06
N LEU A 10 4.48 -9.86 -0.53
CA LEU A 10 4.39 -8.41 -0.47
C LEU A 10 4.34 -7.81 -1.86
N LYS A 11 5.20 -8.22 -2.80
CA LYS A 11 5.13 -7.74 -4.19
C LYS A 11 3.74 -7.93 -4.81
N LYS A 12 3.16 -9.14 -4.69
CA LYS A 12 1.80 -9.39 -5.17
C LYS A 12 0.73 -8.52 -4.51
N ALA A 13 0.94 -8.15 -3.24
CA ALA A 13 0.03 -7.26 -2.53
C ALA A 13 0.18 -5.82 -3.04
N LEU A 14 1.41 -5.35 -3.26
CA LEU A 14 1.66 -4.04 -3.88
C LEU A 14 1.11 -3.96 -5.31
N ASP A 15 1.20 -5.04 -6.09
CA ASP A 15 0.60 -5.10 -7.44
C ASP A 15 -0.91 -4.82 -7.39
N VAL A 16 -1.62 -5.33 -6.37
CA VAL A 16 -3.06 -5.06 -6.19
C VAL A 16 -3.33 -3.58 -5.87
N LEU A 17 -2.43 -2.93 -5.13
CA LEU A 17 -2.56 -1.51 -4.79
C LEU A 17 -2.29 -0.61 -6.00
N ASN A 18 -1.40 -1.04 -6.89
CA ASN A 18 -1.14 -0.34 -8.14
C ASN A 18 -2.28 -0.46 -9.17
N ASP A 19 -3.24 -1.36 -8.94
CA ASP A 19 -4.46 -1.45 -9.76
C ASP A 19 -5.50 -0.38 -9.38
N PHE A 20 -5.27 0.44 -8.35
CA PHE A 20 -6.18 1.52 -7.97
C PHE A 20 -5.99 2.74 -8.88
N GLU A 21 -7.10 3.37 -9.23
CA GLU A 21 -7.08 4.69 -9.82
C GLU A 21 -6.93 5.70 -8.69
N ILE A 22 -5.83 6.45 -8.71
CA ILE A 22 -5.52 7.47 -7.69
C ILE A 22 -6.37 8.69 -7.99
N PHE A 23 -7.17 9.09 -7.01
CA PHE A 23 -7.93 10.33 -7.06
C PHE A 23 -7.00 11.52 -6.83
N ASP A 24 -6.22 11.47 -5.74
CA ASP A 24 -5.25 12.50 -5.38
C ASP A 24 -4.12 11.91 -4.54
N SER A 25 -2.94 12.53 -4.54
CA SER A 25 -1.84 12.13 -3.68
C SER A 25 -0.88 13.29 -3.44
N ASP A 26 -0.33 13.38 -2.24
CA ASP A 26 0.70 14.36 -1.91
C ASP A 26 1.95 13.69 -1.34
N ILE A 27 3.10 14.20 -1.79
CA ILE A 27 4.43 13.73 -1.40
C ILE A 27 5.24 14.98 -1.03
N ASP A 28 5.63 15.09 0.24
CA ASP A 28 6.45 16.18 0.75
C ASP A 28 7.86 15.67 1.06
N GLY A 29 8.84 16.20 0.34
CA GLY A 29 10.22 15.72 0.37
C GLY A 29 10.30 14.22 0.04
N ASP A 30 10.76 13.43 1.01
CA ASP A 30 10.92 11.98 0.90
C ASP A 30 9.72 11.19 1.46
N GLY A 31 8.70 11.89 1.98
CA GLY A 31 7.55 11.30 2.67
C GLY A 31 6.27 11.37 1.85
N VAL A 32 5.50 10.29 1.85
CA VAL A 32 4.12 10.29 1.33
C VAL A 32 3.21 10.80 2.43
N ILE A 33 2.45 11.88 2.15
CA ILE A 33 1.48 12.43 3.10
C ILE A 33 0.16 11.66 3.00
N TYR A 34 -0.39 11.52 1.79
CA TYR A 34 -1.62 10.78 1.53
C TYR A 34 -1.65 10.19 0.12
N ILE A 35 -2.43 9.13 -0.07
CA ILE A 35 -2.78 8.56 -1.37
C ILE A 35 -4.27 8.23 -1.36
N LEU A 36 -5.08 9.12 -1.92
CA LEU A 36 -6.53 9.00 -1.94
C LEU A 36 -7.02 8.22 -3.16
N VAL A 37 -7.95 7.31 -2.91
CA VAL A 37 -8.69 6.57 -3.92
C VAL A 37 -10.18 6.57 -3.55
N ASP A 38 -11.06 6.44 -4.55
CA ASP A 38 -12.49 6.37 -4.31
C ASP A 38 -12.89 5.20 -3.40
N ASN A 39 -13.76 5.46 -2.43
CA ASN A 39 -14.40 4.45 -1.61
C ASN A 39 -15.61 3.84 -2.34
N ASN A 40 -15.32 2.98 -3.32
CA ASN A 40 -16.35 2.27 -4.07
C ASN A 40 -16.21 0.73 -3.93
N LYS A 41 -17.24 -0.01 -4.34
CA LYS A 41 -17.26 -1.48 -4.24
C LYS A 41 -16.09 -2.16 -4.93
N THR A 42 -15.62 -1.61 -6.05
CA THR A 42 -14.48 -2.15 -6.80
C THR A 42 -13.20 -2.03 -5.97
N ASN A 43 -12.95 -0.86 -5.40
CA ASN A 43 -11.78 -0.59 -4.57
C ASN A 43 -11.84 -1.37 -3.25
N GLN A 44 -13.02 -1.50 -2.61
CA GLN A 44 -13.19 -2.37 -1.44
C GLN A 44 -12.86 -3.84 -1.75
N THR A 45 -13.22 -4.35 -2.94
CA THR A 45 -12.87 -5.72 -3.36
C THR A 45 -11.36 -5.89 -3.51
N LYS A 46 -10.65 -4.87 -4.04
CA LYS A 46 -9.19 -4.88 -4.13
C LYS A 46 -8.55 -4.86 -2.74
N LEU A 47 -9.07 -4.06 -1.79
CA LEU A 47 -8.60 -4.04 -0.40
C LEU A 47 -8.81 -5.38 0.31
N ASP A 48 -9.96 -6.04 0.08
CA ASP A 48 -10.23 -7.39 0.59
C ASP A 48 -9.16 -8.38 0.08
N ARG A 49 -8.83 -8.32 -1.22
CA ARG A 49 -7.78 -9.15 -1.83
C ARG A 49 -6.41 -8.85 -1.22
N PHE A 50 -6.08 -7.57 -1.05
CA PHE A 50 -4.83 -7.12 -0.42
C PHE A 50 -4.70 -7.66 1.02
N CYS A 51 -5.75 -7.47 1.84
CA CYS A 51 -5.79 -7.96 3.23
C CYS A 51 -5.62 -9.49 3.28
N GLY A 52 -6.27 -10.23 2.37
CA GLY A 52 -6.14 -11.68 2.27
C GLY A 52 -4.72 -12.13 1.91
N LEU A 53 -4.05 -11.43 0.99
CA LEU A 53 -2.66 -11.71 0.63
C LEU A 53 -1.71 -11.45 1.82
N MET A 54 -1.94 -10.37 2.55
CA MET A 54 -1.07 -9.97 3.66
C MET A 54 -1.43 -10.61 5.01
N GLN A 55 -2.58 -11.28 5.09
CA GLN A 55 -3.15 -11.85 6.33
C GLN A 55 -3.40 -10.77 7.40
N ILE A 56 -3.84 -9.59 6.97
CA ILE A 56 -4.16 -8.46 7.83
C ILE A 56 -5.63 -8.52 8.24
N ASN A 57 -5.96 -8.03 9.44
CA ASN A 57 -7.35 -7.86 9.83
C ASN A 57 -8.00 -6.74 9.00
N LYS A 58 -8.84 -7.13 8.05
CA LYS A 58 -9.47 -6.20 7.12
C LYS A 58 -10.29 -5.10 7.78
N ARG A 59 -10.95 -5.37 8.91
CA ARG A 59 -11.78 -4.36 9.58
C ARG A 59 -10.93 -3.26 10.18
N ILE A 60 -9.80 -3.64 10.77
CA ILE A 60 -8.84 -2.69 11.34
C ILE A 60 -8.19 -1.91 10.21
N PHE A 61 -7.70 -2.60 9.17
CA PHE A 61 -7.05 -1.96 8.04
C PHE A 61 -7.96 -0.96 7.32
N ILE A 62 -9.20 -1.35 6.99
CA ILE A 62 -10.14 -0.45 6.32
C ILE A 62 -10.46 0.75 7.21
N LYS A 63 -10.70 0.53 8.52
CA LYS A 63 -10.93 1.63 9.46
C LYS A 63 -9.77 2.63 9.43
N ASP A 64 -8.54 2.14 9.50
CA ASP A 64 -7.35 3.00 9.50
C ASP A 64 -7.13 3.71 8.15
N CYS A 65 -7.64 3.16 7.04
CA CYS A 65 -7.59 3.84 5.74
C CYS A 65 -8.72 4.88 5.57
N THR A 66 -9.73 4.92 6.45
CA THR A 66 -10.89 5.80 6.34
C THR A 66 -11.05 6.75 7.54
N ASP A 67 -10.19 6.65 8.56
CA ASP A 67 -10.38 7.36 9.84
C ASP A 67 -10.17 8.88 9.70
N ASP A 68 -9.24 9.30 8.84
CA ASP A 68 -8.79 10.69 8.69
C ASP A 68 -9.21 11.33 7.35
N VAL A 69 -10.16 10.72 6.63
CA VAL A 69 -10.64 11.17 5.32
C VAL A 69 -12.16 11.13 5.23
N ASP A 70 -12.73 11.87 4.28
CA ASP A 70 -14.17 11.82 4.02
C ASP A 70 -14.61 10.41 3.61
N GLU A 71 -15.87 10.06 3.91
CA GLU A 71 -16.43 8.72 3.68
C GLU A 71 -16.37 8.26 2.21
N GLU A 72 -16.22 9.21 1.28
CA GLU A 72 -16.08 8.99 -0.16
C GLU A 72 -14.68 8.51 -0.57
N TYR A 73 -13.69 8.57 0.32
CA TYR A 73 -12.29 8.26 0.02
C TYR A 73 -11.70 7.21 0.94
N ILE A 74 -10.56 6.69 0.51
CA ILE A 74 -9.69 5.76 1.24
C ILE A 74 -8.27 6.28 1.09
N ASP A 75 -7.57 6.49 2.19
CA ASP A 75 -6.14 6.80 2.21
C ASP A 75 -5.32 5.52 2.33
N LEU A 76 -4.51 5.27 1.30
CA LEU A 76 -3.63 4.10 1.25
C LEU A 76 -2.35 4.27 2.07
N VAL A 77 -2.05 5.43 2.66
CA VAL A 77 -0.85 5.60 3.53
C VAL A 77 -0.83 4.65 4.72
N SER A 78 -2.00 4.17 5.16
CA SER A 78 -2.07 3.19 6.24
C SER A 78 -1.35 1.86 5.94
N ILE A 79 -1.01 1.56 4.68
CA ILE A 79 -0.24 0.36 4.30
C ILE A 79 1.07 0.21 5.08
N TRP A 80 1.81 1.30 5.30
CA TRP A 80 3.12 1.25 5.98
C TRP A 80 3.01 0.76 7.44
N PHE A 81 1.86 0.97 8.09
CA PHE A 81 1.63 0.48 9.46
C PHE A 81 1.26 -1.00 9.52
N HIS A 82 0.68 -1.54 8.44
CA HIS A 82 0.12 -2.90 8.43
C HIS A 82 0.97 -3.93 7.68
N CYS A 83 1.94 -3.48 6.87
CA CYS A 83 2.75 -4.34 6.03
C CYS A 83 4.20 -4.45 6.54
N PRO A 84 4.58 -5.54 7.22
CA PRO A 84 5.94 -5.72 7.70
C PRO A 84 6.91 -5.90 6.53
N GLU A 85 7.88 -4.99 6.43
CA GLU A 85 8.90 -4.99 5.41
C GLU A 85 9.88 -6.16 5.58
N PRO A 86 10.19 -6.93 4.51
CA PRO A 86 11.22 -7.95 4.57
C PRO A 86 12.59 -7.33 4.82
N LYS A 87 13.41 -7.91 5.70
CA LYS A 87 14.78 -7.42 6.01
C LYS A 87 15.58 -7.04 4.76
N GLY A 88 16.03 -5.79 4.68
CA GLY A 88 16.82 -5.23 3.58
C GLY A 88 16.00 -4.82 2.35
N TYR A 89 14.69 -4.72 2.49
CA TYR A 89 13.76 -4.16 1.51
C TYR A 89 12.86 -3.13 2.19
N ALA A 90 12.40 -2.13 1.43
CA ALA A 90 11.42 -1.15 1.89
C ALA A 90 10.36 -0.90 0.81
N ILE A 91 9.15 -0.54 1.25
CA ILE A 91 8.04 -0.12 0.40
C ILE A 91 8.24 1.35 0.09
N TYR A 92 8.25 1.68 -1.19
CA TYR A 92 8.28 3.05 -1.71
C TYR A 92 7.04 3.30 -2.54
N TYR A 93 6.66 4.56 -2.65
CA TYR A 93 5.65 5.01 -3.59
C TYR A 93 6.23 6.16 -4.43
N GLY A 94 5.91 6.18 -5.72
CA GLY A 94 6.29 7.28 -6.59
C GLY A 94 5.24 7.47 -7.68
N TYR A 95 5.02 8.71 -8.10
CA TYR A 95 3.97 9.08 -9.05
C TYR A 95 3.94 8.25 -10.34
N LYS A 96 5.11 7.84 -10.85
CA LYS A 96 5.21 7.02 -12.08
C LYS A 96 5.24 5.53 -11.83
N SER A 97 5.72 5.10 -10.67
CA SER A 97 5.99 3.69 -10.36
C SER A 97 4.91 3.04 -9.49
N GLY A 98 4.04 3.85 -8.87
CA GLY A 98 3.16 3.40 -7.79
C GLY A 98 3.96 2.83 -6.62
N PHE A 99 3.34 1.91 -5.89
CA PHE A 99 3.95 1.13 -4.83
C PHE A 99 4.97 0.13 -5.38
N VAL A 100 6.21 0.20 -4.88
CA VAL A 100 7.29 -0.71 -5.26
C VAL A 100 8.04 -1.20 -4.03
N LEU A 101 8.62 -2.39 -4.14
CA LEU A 101 9.49 -2.97 -3.11
C LEU A 101 10.94 -2.94 -3.59
N LYS A 102 11.74 -2.00 -3.06
CA LYS A 102 13.15 -1.82 -3.42
C LYS A 102 14.07 -2.42 -2.35
N ALA A 103 15.24 -2.91 -2.75
CA ALA A 103 16.26 -3.29 -1.77
C ALA A 103 16.92 -2.03 -1.20
N TRP A 104 17.33 -2.04 0.08
CA TRP A 104 18.01 -0.89 0.70
C TRP A 104 19.33 -0.49 0.01
N ASN A 105 19.91 -1.40 -0.77
CA ASN A 105 21.20 -1.22 -1.46
C ASN A 105 21.03 -1.03 -2.98
N GLU A 106 19.81 -0.95 -3.50
CA GLU A 106 19.58 -0.48 -4.86
C GLU A 106 19.60 1.05 -4.80
N GLU A 107 20.79 1.64 -4.93
CA GLU A 107 20.92 3.07 -5.24
C GLU A 107 20.16 3.33 -6.54
N ASP A 108 19.21 4.27 -6.47
CA ASP A 108 18.55 4.82 -7.64
C ASP A 108 19.64 5.47 -8.53
N ASN A 109 20.10 4.74 -9.55
CA ASN A 109 20.80 5.32 -10.69
C ASN A 109 19.78 5.89 -11.68
#